data_AF-W4PBM6-F1
#
_entry.id   AF-W4PBM6-F1
#
_cell.length_a   1.000
_cell.length_b   1.000
_cell.length_c   1.000
_cell.angle_alpha   90.00
_cell.angle_beta   90.00
_cell.angle_gamma   90.00
#
_symmetry.space_group_name_H-M   'P 1'
#
loop_
_entity.id
_entity.type
_entity.pdbx_description
1 polymer ?
#
loop_
_entity_poly.entity_id
_entity_poly.type
_entity_poly.pdbx_seq_one_letter_code
_entity_poly.pdbx_strand_id
1 'polypeptide(L)'
;MDGILYPSYPKDGSRTYRKIIHEFCKDHPWARFGMDFCLGSAADRPINRRQMMFAPYYLMNAFAGAHVGNEIKRRPLVTSTKEIIQAKTSTDAGVWFPTPFQSSLLLFILAVAFTIYGIRKGKGLWGIDLLLFGAAGIAGCILAFLAIFSQHPALNPNFLLIAFHPLHLLLLPYIIYCVRKRKKCAYHTLNFLVLMFFIILFPLIPQNIDFAVVPLALSLLIRSASNMILTYTKKE
;
A
#
# COMPACT_ATOMS: atom_id res chain seq x y z
N MET A 1 5.70 -43.66 -6.65
CA MET A 1 4.60 -42.74 -7.02
C MET A 1 5.10 -41.90 -8.17
N ASP A 2 4.37 -41.87 -9.28
CA ASP A 2 4.75 -41.06 -10.44
C ASP A 2 4.62 -39.57 -10.09
N GLY A 3 5.69 -38.80 -10.29
CA GLY A 3 5.73 -37.36 -10.00
C GLY A 3 5.29 -36.50 -11.18
N ILE A 4 4.98 -35.23 -10.90
CA ILE A 4 4.81 -34.20 -11.93
C ILE A 4 6.17 -33.53 -12.14
N LEU A 5 6.70 -33.65 -13.35
CA LEU A 5 7.96 -33.07 -13.79
C LEU A 5 7.66 -31.79 -14.58
N TYR A 6 8.08 -30.65 -14.04
CA TYR A 6 7.93 -29.36 -14.71
C TYR A 6 9.20 -28.97 -15.50
N PRO A 7 9.09 -28.32 -16.68
CA PRO A 7 10.24 -28.03 -17.55
C PRO A 7 11.15 -26.95 -16.95
N SER A 8 12.46 -27.15 -16.93
CA SER A 8 13.42 -26.21 -16.32
C SER A 8 13.34 -24.81 -16.96
N TYR A 9 13.06 -23.78 -16.16
CA TYR A 9 13.22 -22.37 -16.57
C TYR A 9 14.50 -21.80 -15.93
N PRO A 10 15.14 -20.79 -16.55
CA PRO A 10 16.23 -20.07 -15.90
C PRO A 10 15.77 -19.57 -14.53
N LYS A 11 16.59 -19.75 -13.49
CA LYS A 11 16.40 -19.11 -12.18
C LYS A 11 16.72 -17.63 -12.32
N ASP A 12 15.88 -16.90 -13.05
CA ASP A 12 16.01 -15.47 -13.13
C ASP A 12 15.43 -14.91 -11.83
N GLY A 13 16.30 -14.65 -10.85
CA GLY A 13 15.95 -14.11 -9.52
C GLY A 13 15.32 -12.71 -9.57
N SER A 14 14.85 -12.29 -10.74
CA SER A 14 14.29 -11.00 -11.08
C SER A 14 12.81 -10.87 -10.72
N ARG A 15 12.08 -11.98 -10.54
CA ARG A 15 10.62 -11.98 -10.30
C ARG A 15 10.26 -12.05 -8.82
N THR A 16 9.26 -11.24 -8.45
CA THR A 16 8.69 -11.14 -7.10
C THR A 16 7.17 -11.19 -7.19
N TYR A 17 6.46 -11.44 -6.07
CA TYR A 17 5.00 -11.39 -6.05
C TYR A 17 4.49 -10.03 -6.55
N ARG A 18 5.09 -8.93 -6.05
CA ARG A 18 4.68 -7.57 -6.43
C ARG A 18 4.84 -7.31 -7.93
N LYS A 19 5.96 -7.73 -8.53
CA LYS A 19 6.17 -7.54 -9.99
C LYS A 19 5.15 -8.29 -10.83
N ILE A 20 4.76 -9.50 -10.43
CA ILE A 20 3.73 -10.26 -11.16
C ILE A 20 2.36 -9.59 -11.02
N ILE A 21 2.02 -9.09 -9.82
CA ILE A 21 0.78 -8.31 -9.63
C ILE A 21 0.79 -7.06 -10.51
N HIS A 22 1.91 -6.34 -10.56
CA HIS A 22 2.06 -5.14 -11.40
C HIS A 22 1.92 -5.43 -12.90
N GLU A 23 2.35 -6.60 -13.37
CA GLU A 23 2.17 -7.06 -14.76
C GLU A 23 0.69 -7.14 -15.13
N PHE A 24 -0.14 -7.71 -14.25
CA PHE A 24 -1.58 -7.90 -14.50
C PHE A 24 -2.45 -6.70 -14.11
N CYS A 25 -1.88 -5.68 -13.46
CA CYS A 25 -2.63 -4.50 -12.99
C CYS A 25 -2.12 -3.19 -13.59
N LYS A 26 -1.36 -3.27 -14.69
CA LYS A 26 -0.77 -2.10 -15.36
C LYS A 26 -1.82 -1.04 -15.73
N ASP A 27 -2.97 -1.47 -16.20
CA ASP A 27 -4.06 -0.58 -16.66
C ASP A 27 -5.07 -0.24 -15.55
N HIS A 28 -4.82 -0.70 -14.31
CA HIS A 28 -5.71 -0.51 -13.16
C HIS A 28 -4.97 0.15 -11.99
N PRO A 29 -4.65 1.44 -12.08
CA PRO A 29 -3.77 2.12 -11.11
C PRO A 29 -4.34 2.12 -9.68
N TRP A 30 -5.66 2.24 -9.51
CA TRP A 30 -6.29 2.19 -8.19
C TRP A 30 -6.27 0.80 -7.55
N ALA A 31 -6.51 -0.24 -8.34
CA ALA A 31 -6.39 -1.62 -7.87
C ALA A 31 -4.94 -1.89 -7.45
N ARG A 32 -3.98 -1.51 -8.29
CA ARG A 32 -2.55 -1.63 -8.00
C ARG A 32 -2.19 -0.91 -6.71
N PHE A 33 -2.59 0.35 -6.53
CA PHE A 33 -2.34 1.10 -5.30
C PHE A 33 -2.93 0.42 -4.06
N GLY A 34 -4.18 -0.05 -4.12
CA GLY A 34 -4.82 -0.75 -3.00
C GLY A 34 -4.10 -2.05 -2.62
N MET A 35 -3.67 -2.82 -3.62
CA MET A 35 -2.84 -4.01 -3.39
C MET A 35 -1.47 -3.63 -2.82
N ASP A 36 -0.80 -2.64 -3.39
CA ASP A 36 0.51 -2.19 -2.92
C ASP A 36 0.48 -1.65 -1.50
N PHE A 37 -0.63 -1.02 -1.11
CA PHE A 37 -0.90 -0.55 0.24
C PHE A 37 -0.98 -1.72 1.23
N CYS A 38 -1.62 -2.82 0.85
CA CYS A 38 -1.77 -4.00 1.72
C CYS A 38 -0.52 -4.90 1.74
N LEU A 39 0.23 -4.97 0.64
CA LEU A 39 1.40 -5.83 0.50
C LEU A 39 2.61 -5.29 1.27
N GLY A 40 3.19 -6.16 2.11
CA GLY A 40 4.42 -5.88 2.84
C GLY A 40 5.69 -6.17 2.03
N SER A 41 6.84 -5.97 2.67
CA SER A 41 8.17 -6.24 2.11
C SER A 41 8.39 -7.70 1.67
N ALA A 42 7.68 -8.66 2.27
CA ALA A 42 7.77 -10.06 1.86
C ALA A 42 7.32 -10.28 0.40
N ALA A 43 6.45 -9.43 -0.14
CA ALA A 43 6.04 -9.46 -1.54
C ALA A 43 7.16 -9.07 -2.53
N ASP A 44 8.21 -8.41 -2.02
CA ASP A 44 9.35 -7.92 -2.80
C ASP A 44 10.53 -8.91 -2.81
N ARG A 45 10.40 -10.05 -2.13
CA ARG A 45 11.41 -11.10 -2.14
C ARG A 45 11.39 -11.86 -3.47
N PRO A 46 12.56 -12.32 -3.97
CA PRO A 46 12.62 -13.22 -5.11
C PRO A 46 11.80 -14.48 -4.83
N ILE A 47 11.01 -14.90 -5.82
CA ILE A 47 10.14 -16.08 -5.69
C ILE A 47 10.61 -17.22 -6.58
N ASN A 48 10.36 -18.46 -6.13
CA ASN A 48 10.62 -19.64 -6.92
C ASN A 48 9.48 -19.93 -7.90
N ARG A 49 9.71 -20.92 -8.77
CA ARG A 49 8.74 -21.29 -9.81
C ARG A 49 7.36 -21.65 -9.27
N ARG A 50 7.31 -22.50 -8.24
CA ARG A 50 6.02 -22.93 -7.67
C ARG A 50 5.26 -21.73 -7.10
N GLN A 51 5.98 -20.77 -6.52
CA GLN A 51 5.39 -19.52 -6.04
C GLN A 51 4.85 -18.65 -7.18
N MET A 52 5.53 -18.58 -8.34
CA MET A 52 5.01 -17.85 -9.52
C MET A 52 3.67 -18.40 -10.02
N MET A 53 3.40 -19.69 -9.81
CA MET A 53 2.15 -20.34 -10.22
C MET A 53 0.93 -19.88 -9.41
N PHE A 54 1.07 -18.92 -8.48
CA PHE A 54 -0.09 -18.22 -7.92
C PHE A 54 -0.87 -17.46 -9.01
N ALA A 55 -0.17 -16.99 -10.05
CA ALA A 55 -0.78 -16.29 -11.17
C ALA A 55 -1.30 -17.31 -12.21
N PRO A 56 -2.59 -17.24 -12.61
CA PRO A 56 -3.22 -18.25 -13.47
C PRO A 56 -2.48 -18.52 -14.79
N TYR A 57 -1.99 -17.48 -15.47
CA TYR A 57 -1.26 -17.65 -16.73
C TYR A 57 0.09 -18.34 -16.53
N TYR A 58 0.79 -18.07 -15.42
CA TYR A 58 2.03 -18.75 -15.09
C TYR A 58 1.79 -20.22 -14.74
N LEU A 59 0.69 -20.53 -14.03
CA LEU A 59 0.27 -21.90 -13.75
C LEU A 59 -0.09 -22.66 -15.03
N MET A 60 -0.88 -22.06 -15.90
CA MET A 60 -1.29 -22.63 -17.19
C MET A 60 -0.08 -22.96 -18.06
N ASN A 61 0.85 -22.00 -18.22
CA ASN A 61 2.07 -22.21 -18.99
C ASN A 61 2.98 -23.28 -18.35
N ALA A 62 3.05 -23.33 -17.02
CA ALA A 62 3.79 -24.37 -16.32
C ALA A 62 3.19 -25.76 -16.56
N PHE A 63 1.86 -25.88 -16.60
CA PHE A 63 1.15 -27.14 -16.83
C PHE A 63 1.27 -27.60 -18.28
N ALA A 64 1.20 -26.68 -19.24
CA ALA A 64 1.34 -26.98 -20.67
C ALA A 64 2.67 -27.69 -20.99
N GLY A 65 3.75 -27.35 -20.29
CA GLY A 65 5.04 -28.03 -20.46
C GLY A 65 5.33 -29.17 -19.48
N ALA A 66 4.43 -29.44 -18.52
CA ALA A 66 4.65 -30.46 -17.49
C ALA A 66 4.40 -31.89 -18.00
N HIS A 67 5.05 -32.85 -17.38
CA HIS A 67 4.95 -34.28 -17.70
C HIS A 67 4.63 -35.09 -16.44
N VAL A 68 3.90 -36.19 -16.59
CA VAL A 68 3.62 -37.17 -15.54
C VAL A 68 4.43 -38.43 -15.82
N GLY A 69 5.10 -38.95 -14.79
CA GLY A 69 5.83 -40.21 -14.85
C GLY A 69 7.27 -40.10 -14.36
N ASN A 70 8.07 -41.12 -14.65
CA ASN A 70 9.47 -41.22 -14.23
C ASN A 70 10.40 -40.90 -15.41
N GLU A 71 11.71 -40.79 -15.16
CA GLU A 71 12.76 -40.52 -16.17
C GLU A 71 12.59 -41.32 -17.48
N ILE A 72 12.06 -42.54 -17.39
CA ILE A 72 11.95 -43.53 -18.47
C ILE A 72 10.62 -43.45 -19.25
N LYS A 73 9.52 -43.05 -18.61
CA LYS A 73 8.19 -42.94 -19.23
C LYS A 73 7.57 -41.62 -18.86
N ARG A 74 7.62 -40.66 -19.79
CA ARG A 74 7.05 -39.32 -19.63
C ARG A 74 5.84 -39.19 -20.54
N ARG A 75 4.67 -38.92 -19.96
CA ARG A 75 3.48 -38.49 -20.71
C ARG A 75 3.19 -37.02 -20.43
N PRO A 76 2.75 -36.21 -21.40
CA PRO A 76 2.40 -34.82 -21.15
C PRO A 76 1.26 -34.73 -20.12
N LEU A 77 1.33 -33.74 -19.24
CA LEU A 77 0.26 -33.45 -18.27
C LEU A 77 -0.97 -32.87 -18.98
N VAL A 78 -0.76 -32.08 -20.03
CA VAL A 78 -1.81 -31.43 -20.81
C VAL A 78 -1.81 -32.00 -22.24
N THR A 79 -2.92 -32.60 -22.65
CA THR A 79 -3.08 -33.17 -24.00
C THR A 79 -3.48 -32.11 -25.03
N SER A 80 -4.35 -31.18 -24.65
CA SER A 80 -4.79 -30.07 -25.51
C SER A 80 -5.21 -28.87 -24.66
N THR A 81 -5.14 -27.68 -25.25
CA THR A 81 -5.61 -26.42 -24.65
C THR A 81 -6.59 -25.77 -25.62
N LYS A 82 -7.73 -25.31 -25.11
CA LYS A 82 -8.76 -24.64 -25.90
C LYS A 82 -9.15 -23.35 -25.21
N GLU A 83 -8.99 -22.23 -25.89
CA GLU A 83 -9.53 -20.94 -25.47
C GLU A 83 -11.03 -20.91 -25.80
N ILE A 84 -11.85 -20.64 -24.78
CA ILE A 84 -13.33 -20.63 -24.93
C ILE A 84 -13.82 -19.23 -25.30
N ILE A 85 -13.20 -18.20 -24.73
CA ILE A 85 -13.56 -16.79 -24.93
C ILE A 85 -12.27 -15.99 -25.07
N GLN A 86 -12.11 -15.32 -26.21
CA GLN A 86 -11.02 -14.38 -26.40
C GLN A 86 -11.45 -13.03 -25.83
N ALA A 87 -10.79 -12.60 -24.75
CA ALA A 87 -11.04 -11.29 -24.17
C ALA A 87 -10.62 -10.21 -25.19
N LYS A 88 -11.59 -9.43 -25.69
CA LYS A 88 -11.26 -8.19 -26.39
C LYS A 88 -10.71 -7.22 -25.35
N THR A 89 -9.49 -6.72 -25.55
CA THR A 89 -9.02 -5.54 -24.81
C THR A 89 -10.02 -4.43 -25.08
N SER A 90 -10.80 -4.05 -24.08
CA SER A 90 -11.64 -2.88 -24.19
C SER A 90 -10.71 -1.68 -24.31
N THR A 91 -10.62 -1.09 -25.50
CA THR A 91 -10.33 0.34 -25.62
C THR A 91 -11.55 1.06 -25.05
N ASP A 92 -11.73 0.97 -23.74
CA ASP A 92 -12.65 1.86 -23.06
C ASP A 92 -12.05 3.25 -23.24
N ALA A 93 -12.69 4.04 -24.11
CA ALA A 93 -12.59 5.48 -24.09
C ALA A 93 -13.19 5.95 -22.75
N GLY A 94 -12.49 5.66 -21.67
CA GLY A 94 -12.97 5.76 -20.31
C GLY A 94 -12.88 7.19 -19.84
N VAL A 95 -13.92 7.60 -19.08
CA VAL A 95 -13.94 8.81 -18.28
C VAL A 95 -12.59 8.98 -17.58
N TRP A 96 -11.95 10.12 -17.78
CA TRP A 96 -10.69 10.42 -17.12
C TRP A 96 -10.87 10.36 -15.60
N PHE A 97 -10.15 9.44 -14.94
CA PHE A 97 -10.14 9.30 -13.49
C PHE A 97 -8.72 9.57 -12.97
N PRO A 98 -8.54 10.44 -11.95
CA PRO A 98 -7.22 10.79 -11.47
C PRO A 98 -6.52 9.55 -10.89
N THR A 99 -5.22 9.44 -11.16
CA THR A 99 -4.38 8.38 -10.59
C THR A 99 -4.30 8.52 -9.06
N PRO A 100 -3.97 7.43 -8.32
CA PRO A 100 -3.76 7.50 -6.88
C PRO A 100 -2.77 8.59 -6.47
N PHE A 101 -1.68 8.75 -7.21
CA PHE A 101 -0.69 9.80 -6.97
C PHE A 101 -1.31 11.20 -7.12
N GLN A 102 -2.03 11.47 -8.22
CA GLN A 102 -2.71 12.75 -8.43
C GLN A 102 -3.74 13.05 -7.34
N SER A 103 -4.53 12.06 -6.94
CA SER A 103 -5.52 12.21 -5.85
C SER A 103 -4.86 12.47 -4.50
N SER A 104 -3.77 11.76 -4.19
CA SER A 104 -3.00 11.99 -2.95
C SER A 104 -2.36 13.38 -2.93
N LEU A 105 -1.88 13.85 -4.08
CA LEU A 105 -1.29 15.18 -4.23
C LEU A 105 -2.34 16.27 -4.09
N LEU A 106 -3.53 16.08 -4.69
CA LEU A 106 -4.66 17.00 -4.51
C LEU A 106 -5.06 17.10 -3.04
N LEU A 107 -5.15 15.96 -2.33
CA LEU A 107 -5.43 15.95 -0.89
C LEU A 107 -4.36 16.72 -0.11
N PHE A 108 -3.09 16.54 -0.45
CA PHE A 108 -2.00 17.28 0.19
C PHE A 108 -2.10 18.79 -0.05
N ILE A 109 -2.36 19.23 -1.28
CA ILE A 109 -2.56 20.66 -1.60
C ILE A 109 -3.72 21.24 -0.78
N LEU A 110 -4.84 20.52 -0.68
CA LEU A 110 -5.97 20.93 0.15
C LEU A 110 -5.59 21.00 1.63
N ALA A 111 -4.86 20.01 2.15
CA ALA A 111 -4.39 20.00 3.54
C ALA A 111 -3.46 21.19 3.84
N VAL A 112 -2.59 21.58 2.89
CA VAL A 112 -1.76 22.78 2.98
C VAL A 112 -2.61 24.04 2.99
N ALA A 113 -3.55 24.19 2.05
CA ALA A 113 -4.43 25.35 1.94
C ALA A 113 -5.23 25.57 3.24
N PHE A 114 -5.84 24.50 3.76
CA PHE A 114 -6.55 24.54 5.03
C PHE A 114 -5.62 24.85 6.20
N THR A 115 -4.41 24.29 6.21
CA THR A 115 -3.44 24.58 7.27
C THR A 115 -3.04 26.06 7.30
N ILE A 116 -2.74 26.65 6.14
CA ILE A 116 -2.42 28.08 6.02
C ILE A 116 -3.60 28.93 6.50
N TYR A 117 -4.82 28.59 6.07
CA TYR A 117 -6.04 29.26 6.52
C TYR A 117 -6.22 29.18 8.04
N GLY A 118 -6.05 27.99 8.63
CA GLY A 118 -6.17 27.74 10.06
C GLY A 118 -5.17 28.56 10.88
N ILE A 119 -3.91 28.61 10.44
CA ILE A 119 -2.85 29.42 11.07
C ILE A 119 -3.17 30.92 10.96
N ARG A 120 -3.51 31.42 9.77
CA ARG A 120 -3.85 32.84 9.55
C ARG A 120 -5.06 33.31 10.35
N LYS A 121 -6.04 32.43 10.58
CA LYS A 121 -7.22 32.74 11.40
C LYS A 121 -7.05 32.37 12.87
N GLY A 122 -5.90 31.80 13.25
CA GLY A 122 -5.65 31.28 14.59
C GLY A 122 -6.70 30.27 15.04
N LYS A 123 -7.24 29.43 14.14
CA LYS A 123 -8.28 28.43 14.43
C LYS A 123 -7.74 27.01 14.24
N GLY A 124 -7.97 26.15 15.23
CA GLY A 124 -7.71 24.71 15.12
C GLY A 124 -8.80 24.04 14.27
N LEU A 125 -8.44 23.56 13.09
CA LEU A 125 -9.36 22.92 12.13
C LEU A 125 -9.61 21.45 12.50
N TRP A 126 -10.24 21.24 13.66
CA TRP A 126 -10.47 19.91 14.23
C TRP A 126 -11.25 18.95 13.31
N GLY A 127 -12.16 19.44 12.45
CA GLY A 127 -12.91 18.60 11.52
C GLY A 127 -12.04 17.97 10.43
N ILE A 128 -10.99 18.68 10.01
CA ILE A 128 -10.03 18.16 9.03
C ILE A 128 -9.13 17.13 9.68
N ASP A 129 -8.71 17.39 10.93
CA ASP A 129 -7.94 16.41 11.70
C ASP A 129 -8.77 15.14 11.96
N LEU A 130 -10.06 15.27 12.25
CA LEU A 130 -10.97 14.14 12.40
C LEU A 130 -10.99 13.27 11.14
N LEU A 131 -11.14 13.89 9.96
CA LEU A 131 -11.21 13.18 8.69
C LEU A 131 -9.87 12.52 8.34
N LEU A 132 -8.76 13.26 8.41
CA LEU A 132 -7.45 12.75 7.99
C LEU A 132 -6.91 11.69 8.94
N PHE A 133 -6.91 11.95 10.25
CA PHE A 133 -6.46 10.96 11.24
C PHE A 133 -7.44 9.80 11.38
N GLY A 134 -8.75 10.03 11.21
CA GLY A 134 -9.74 8.97 11.15
C GLY A 134 -9.52 8.02 9.97
N ALA A 135 -9.36 8.56 8.76
CA ALA A 135 -9.08 7.76 7.56
C ALA A 135 -7.73 7.03 7.67
N ALA A 136 -6.67 7.70 8.13
CA ALA A 136 -5.36 7.09 8.35
C ALA A 136 -5.40 5.99 9.42
N GLY A 137 -6.21 6.17 10.46
CA GLY A 137 -6.42 5.18 11.51
C GLY A 137 -7.20 3.97 11.05
N ILE A 138 -8.27 4.15 10.25
CA ILE A 138 -9.01 3.04 9.63
C ILE A 138 -8.08 2.25 8.71
N ALA A 139 -7.31 2.94 7.86
CA ALA A 139 -6.31 2.31 7.02
C ALA A 139 -5.28 1.54 7.86
N GLY A 140 -4.78 2.13 8.95
CA GLY A 140 -3.87 1.48 9.88
C GLY A 140 -4.47 0.26 10.58
N CYS A 141 -5.75 0.26 10.91
CA CYS A 141 -6.45 -0.92 11.44
C CYS A 141 -6.48 -2.05 10.40
N ILE A 142 -6.80 -1.75 9.14
CA ILE A 142 -6.78 -2.73 8.04
C ILE A 142 -5.38 -3.32 7.88
N LEU A 143 -4.35 -2.46 7.82
CA LEU A 143 -2.96 -2.91 7.69
C LEU A 143 -2.52 -3.75 8.88
N ALA A 144 -2.87 -3.37 10.11
CA ALA A 144 -2.51 -4.10 11.31
C ALA A 144 -3.22 -5.46 11.34
N PHE A 145 -4.50 -5.51 10.95
CA PHE A 145 -5.24 -6.75 10.81
C PHE A 145 -4.55 -7.69 9.82
N LEU A 146 -4.23 -7.19 8.63
CA LEU A 146 -3.59 -7.96 7.57
C LEU A 146 -2.16 -8.39 7.91
N ALA A 147 -1.37 -7.54 8.57
CA ALA A 147 0.01 -7.86 8.89
C ALA A 147 0.13 -8.84 10.08
N ILE A 148 -0.75 -8.72 11.08
CA ILE A 148 -0.63 -9.47 12.35
C ILE A 148 -1.48 -10.74 12.34
N PHE A 149 -2.72 -10.65 11.87
CA PHE A 149 -3.68 -11.76 11.98
C PHE A 149 -3.80 -12.59 10.70
N SER A 150 -3.40 -12.05 9.54
CA SER A 150 -3.41 -12.84 8.31
C SER A 150 -2.34 -13.92 8.35
N GLN A 151 -2.69 -15.11 7.88
CA GLN A 151 -1.72 -16.18 7.61
C GLN A 151 -0.93 -15.93 6.32
N HIS A 152 -1.30 -14.91 5.53
CA HIS A 152 -0.69 -14.68 4.22
C HIS A 152 0.69 -14.00 4.37
N PRO A 153 1.80 -14.69 4.02
CA PRO A 153 3.14 -14.21 4.32
C PRO A 153 3.52 -12.94 3.55
N ALA A 154 2.88 -12.65 2.40
CA ALA A 154 3.19 -11.45 1.62
C ALA A 154 2.75 -10.12 2.28
N LEU A 155 1.99 -10.18 3.38
CA LEU A 155 1.44 -8.99 4.05
C LEU A 155 2.30 -8.54 5.25
N ASN A 156 3.29 -9.34 5.66
CA ASN A 156 4.14 -9.07 6.83
C ASN A 156 5.64 -9.23 6.50
N PRO A 157 6.52 -8.28 6.89
CA PRO A 157 6.20 -7.02 7.57
C PRO A 157 5.75 -5.94 6.57
N ASN A 158 4.81 -5.08 6.99
CA ASN A 158 4.33 -3.93 6.22
C ASN A 158 4.78 -2.62 6.87
N PHE A 159 5.75 -1.94 6.24
CA PHE A 159 6.33 -0.69 6.73
C PHE A 159 5.37 0.51 6.65
N LEU A 160 4.25 0.39 5.93
CA LEU A 160 3.21 1.42 5.93
C LEU A 160 2.55 1.61 7.29
N LEU A 161 2.67 0.62 8.19
CA LEU A 161 2.26 0.76 9.59
C LEU A 161 3.00 1.86 10.35
N ILE A 162 4.18 2.31 9.87
CA ILE A 162 4.89 3.44 10.47
C ILE A 162 4.12 4.75 10.25
N ALA A 163 3.52 4.93 9.06
CA ALA A 163 2.76 6.13 8.72
C ALA A 163 1.26 5.99 9.05
N PHE A 164 0.69 4.81 8.83
CA PHE A 164 -0.72 4.49 9.03
C PHE A 164 -0.86 3.40 10.08
N HIS A 165 -1.09 3.78 11.33
CA HIS A 165 -1.26 2.84 12.44
C HIS A 165 -2.60 3.02 13.16
N PRO A 166 -3.12 1.97 13.83
CA PRO A 166 -4.39 2.03 14.56
C PRO A 166 -4.41 3.08 15.68
N LEU A 167 -3.24 3.52 16.19
CA LEU A 167 -3.18 4.57 17.21
C LEU A 167 -3.80 5.90 16.74
N HIS A 168 -3.83 6.18 15.43
CA HIS A 168 -4.51 7.38 14.90
C HIS A 168 -5.99 7.38 15.25
N LEU A 169 -6.63 6.20 15.21
CA LEU A 169 -8.05 6.05 15.53
C LEU A 169 -8.27 5.95 17.04
N LEU A 170 -7.44 5.19 17.76
CA LEU A 170 -7.55 5.00 19.20
C LEU A 170 -7.37 6.31 19.97
N LEU A 171 -6.41 7.14 19.55
CA LEU A 171 -6.13 8.42 20.19
C LEU A 171 -6.91 9.59 19.56
N LEU A 172 -7.78 9.32 18.58
CA LEU A 172 -8.54 10.35 17.88
C LEU A 172 -9.36 11.25 18.83
N PRO A 173 -10.11 10.73 19.81
CA PRO A 173 -10.86 11.60 20.72
C PRO A 173 -9.94 12.53 21.53
N TYR A 174 -8.78 12.03 21.95
CA TYR A 174 -7.77 12.81 22.68
C TYR A 174 -7.13 13.88 21.80
N ILE A 175 -6.77 13.53 20.56
CA ILE A 175 -6.24 14.47 19.56
C ILE A 175 -7.23 15.62 19.37
N ILE A 176 -8.51 15.30 19.10
CA ILE A 176 -9.55 16.31 18.88
C ILE A 176 -9.78 17.17 20.12
N TYR A 177 -9.77 16.58 21.33
CA TYR A 177 -9.84 17.32 22.58
C TYR A 177 -8.70 18.35 22.70
N CYS A 178 -7.45 17.94 22.43
CA CYS A 178 -6.30 18.84 22.49
C CYS A 178 -6.38 19.98 21.46
N VAL A 179 -6.80 19.68 20.22
CA VAL A 179 -7.00 20.69 19.18
C VAL A 179 -8.08 21.70 19.58
N ARG A 180 -9.24 21.22 20.07
CA ARG A 180 -10.36 22.09 20.50
C ARG A 180 -9.99 22.98 21.69
N LYS A 181 -9.27 22.44 22.67
CA LYS A 181 -8.83 23.18 23.87
C LYS A 181 -7.52 23.95 23.66
N ARG A 182 -6.89 23.81 22.49
CA ARG A 182 -5.56 24.34 22.16
C ARG A 182 -4.54 24.00 23.23
N LYS A 183 -4.49 22.72 23.60
CA LYS A 183 -3.51 22.17 24.54
C LYS A 183 -2.42 21.46 23.76
N LYS A 184 -1.20 21.46 24.32
CA LYS A 184 -0.11 20.65 23.79
C LYS A 184 -0.54 19.18 23.74
N CYS A 185 -0.21 18.51 22.65
CA CYS A 185 -0.55 17.11 22.41
C CYS A 185 0.72 16.35 22.10
N ALA A 186 1.18 15.51 23.04
CA ALA A 186 2.40 14.71 22.86
C ALA A 186 2.31 13.83 21.60
N TYR A 187 1.10 13.38 21.26
CA TYR A 187 0.84 12.61 20.05
C TYR A 187 1.23 13.37 18.77
N HIS A 188 0.85 14.63 18.61
CA HIS A 188 1.21 15.39 17.41
C HIS A 188 2.71 15.59 17.28
N THR A 189 3.42 15.78 18.41
CA THR A 189 4.88 15.86 18.41
C THR A 189 5.51 14.54 18.01
N LEU A 190 5.08 13.43 18.59
CA LEU A 190 5.59 12.10 18.23
C LEU A 190 5.28 11.76 16.77
N ASN A 191 4.03 11.94 16.33
CA ASN A 191 3.60 11.68 14.96
C ASN A 191 4.35 12.53 13.93
N PHE A 192 4.60 13.81 14.25
CA PHE A 192 5.43 14.67 13.40
C PHE A 192 6.84 14.10 13.23
N LEU A 193 7.50 13.70 14.32
CA LEU A 193 8.84 13.12 14.26
C LEU A 193 8.84 11.80 13.47
N VAL A 194 7.91 10.89 13.76
CA VAL A 194 7.80 9.59 13.08
C VAL A 194 7.58 9.78 11.58
N LEU A 195 6.65 10.64 11.17
CA LEU A 195 6.38 10.89 9.76
C LEU A 195 7.53 11.61 9.06
N MET A 196 8.22 12.52 9.75
CA MET A 196 9.41 13.19 9.23
C MET A 196 10.51 12.17 8.92
N PHE A 197 10.82 11.28 9.87
CA PHE A 197 11.78 10.21 9.66
C PHE A 197 11.33 9.22 8.58
N PHE A 198 10.06 8.84 8.55
CA PHE A 198 9.51 7.97 7.52
C PHE A 198 9.72 8.54 6.11
N ILE A 199 9.46 9.84 5.92
CA ILE A 199 9.62 10.50 4.61
C ILE A 199 11.11 10.64 4.25
N ILE A 200 11.97 11.04 5.18
CA ILE A 200 13.42 11.18 4.93
C ILE A 200 14.04 9.82 4.60
N LEU A 201 13.67 8.78 5.34
CA LEU A 201 14.19 7.43 5.16
C LEU A 201 13.45 6.64 4.08
N PHE A 202 12.44 7.21 3.43
CA PHE A 202 11.60 6.53 2.43
C PHE A 202 12.41 5.75 1.37
N PRO A 203 13.50 6.29 0.78
CA PRO A 203 14.29 5.54 -0.21
C PRO A 203 15.06 4.34 0.35
N LEU A 204 15.25 4.28 1.67
CA LEU A 204 16.00 3.24 2.38
C LEU A 204 15.08 2.12 2.91
N ILE A 205 13.77 2.29 2.83
CA ILE A 205 12.81 1.29 3.32
C ILE A 205 12.88 0.05 2.42
N PRO A 206 13.11 -1.16 2.96
CA PRO A 206 13.20 -2.40 2.18
C PRO A 206 11.80 -2.93 1.79
N GLN A 207 10.94 -2.06 1.28
CA GLN A 207 9.60 -2.37 0.75
C GLN A 207 9.33 -1.43 -0.43
N ASN A 208 8.82 -1.98 -1.53
CA ASN A 208 8.44 -1.16 -2.68
C ASN A 208 7.08 -0.51 -2.41
N ILE A 209 7.12 0.68 -1.81
CA ILE A 209 5.94 1.46 -1.44
C ILE A 209 5.55 2.38 -2.61
N ASP A 210 4.26 2.42 -2.94
CA ASP A 210 3.74 3.33 -3.96
C ASP A 210 3.97 4.81 -3.57
N PHE A 211 4.48 5.61 -4.52
CA PHE A 211 4.79 7.02 -4.30
C PHE A 211 3.59 7.88 -3.89
N ALA A 212 2.36 7.45 -4.18
CA ALA A 212 1.14 8.11 -3.72
C ALA A 212 1.03 8.14 -2.18
N VAL A 213 1.78 7.32 -1.46
CA VAL A 213 1.86 7.36 0.01
C VAL A 213 2.56 8.62 0.52
N VAL A 214 3.54 9.16 -0.21
CA VAL A 214 4.34 10.29 0.26
C VAL A 214 3.47 11.54 0.48
N PRO A 215 2.60 11.97 -0.48
CA PRO A 215 1.67 13.07 -0.24
C PRO A 215 0.68 12.81 0.90
N LEU A 216 0.24 11.57 1.10
CA LEU A 216 -0.64 11.21 2.23
C LEU A 216 0.09 11.40 3.58
N ALA A 217 1.33 10.90 3.69
CA ALA A 217 2.15 11.08 4.88
C ALA A 217 2.46 12.57 5.14
N LEU A 218 2.76 13.34 4.10
CA LEU A 218 2.95 14.79 4.18
C LEU A 218 1.69 15.51 4.67
N SER A 219 0.50 15.05 4.27
CA SER A 219 -0.78 15.60 4.75
C SER A 219 -0.93 15.42 6.25
N LEU A 220 -0.61 14.24 6.79
CA LEU A 220 -0.65 13.98 8.24
C LEU A 220 0.43 14.76 9.01
N LEU A 221 1.63 14.90 8.40
CA LEU A 221 2.75 15.63 8.97
C LEU A 221 2.43 17.12 9.09
N ILE A 222 1.91 17.76 8.04
CA ILE A 222 1.60 19.19 8.07
C ILE A 222 0.46 19.52 9.03
N ARG A 223 -0.54 18.64 9.16
CA ARG A 223 -1.59 18.79 10.18
C ARG A 223 -1.03 18.69 11.60
N SER A 224 -0.11 17.76 11.84
CA SER A 224 0.57 17.65 13.15
C SER A 224 1.40 18.89 13.46
N ALA A 225 2.16 19.40 12.49
CA ALA A 225 2.93 20.63 12.62
C ALA A 225 2.04 21.85 12.89
N SER A 226 0.92 21.99 12.16
CA SER A 226 -0.05 23.06 12.34
C SER A 226 -0.60 23.10 13.77
N ASN A 227 -0.99 21.94 14.31
CA ASN A 227 -1.50 21.86 15.67
C ASN A 227 -0.42 22.18 16.71
N MET A 228 0.85 21.83 16.47
CA MET A 228 1.95 22.27 17.32
C MET A 228 2.08 23.80 17.28
N ILE A 229 2.18 24.41 16.10
CA ILE A 229 2.33 25.88 15.94
C ILE A 229 1.19 26.64 16.63
N LEU A 230 -0.06 26.23 16.41
CA LEU A 230 -1.24 26.87 16.99
C LEU A 230 -1.30 26.77 18.52
N THR A 231 -0.63 25.79 19.14
CA THR A 231 -0.53 25.70 20.60
C THR A 231 0.55 26.60 21.18
N TYR A 232 1.61 26.91 20.42
CA TYR A 232 2.67 27.82 20.84
C TYR A 232 2.26 29.29 20.75
N THR A 233 1.45 29.68 19.76
CA THR A 233 0.96 31.06 19.61
C THR A 233 -0.10 31.48 20.64
N LYS A 234 -0.58 30.58 21.51
CA LYS A 234 -1.50 30.90 22.62
C LYS A 234 -0.78 31.45 23.87
N LYS A 235 0.52 31.70 23.81
CA LYS A 235 1.33 32.02 25.00
C LYS A 235 1.45 33.51 25.34
N GLU A 236 0.54 34.34 24.81
CA GLU A 236 0.38 35.75 25.19
C GLU A 236 -1.05 36.00 25.68
#